data_AF-A0A967JR72-F1
#
_entry.id   AF-A0A967JR72-F1
#
_cell.length_a   1.000
_cell.length_b   1.000
_cell.length_c   1.000
_cell.angle_alpha   90.00
_cell.angle_beta   90.00
_cell.angle_gamma   90.00
#
_symmetry.space_group_name_H-M   'P 1'
#
loop_
_entity.id
_entity.type
_entity.pdbx_description
1 polymer ?
#
loop_
_entity_poly.entity_id
_entity_poly.type
_entity_poly.pdbx_seq_one_letter_code
_entity_poly.pdbx_strand_id
1 'polypeptide(L)' 'MARDMGFSQVSPSHETSGLIKFISRGDTTVVDAYLSPILGRYVDQVAGELDLANSDARLMFMMSSGGLTDAGLFKG' A
#
# COMPACT_ATOMS: atom_id res chain seq x y z
N MET A 1 -4.09 -9.86 -16.69
CA MET A 1 -4.01 -8.94 -17.83
C MET A 1 -3.08 -7.76 -17.57
N ALA A 2 -3.40 -6.78 -16.70
CA ALA A 2 -2.50 -5.62 -16.50
C ALA A 2 -1.11 -6.02 -15.95
N ARG A 3 -1.05 -6.90 -14.95
CA ARG A 3 0.24 -7.40 -14.44
C ARG A 3 1.06 -8.11 -15.52
N ASP A 4 0.39 -8.91 -16.36
CA ASP A 4 1.02 -9.65 -17.46
C ASP A 4 1.53 -8.73 -18.58
N MET A 5 1.00 -7.50 -18.67
CA MET A 5 1.48 -6.45 -19.59
C MET A 5 2.69 -5.67 -19.04
N GLY A 6 3.19 -6.02 -17.85
CA GLY A 6 4.36 -5.40 -17.25
C GLY A 6 4.08 -4.21 -16.32
N PHE A 7 2.81 -3.95 -15.97
CA PHE A 7 2.50 -2.96 -14.93
C PHE A 7 2.95 -3.47 -13.56
N SER A 8 3.93 -2.81 -12.95
CA SER A 8 4.49 -3.16 -11.64
C SER A 8 3.53 -2.86 -10.48
N GLN A 9 2.66 -1.87 -10.65
CA GLN A 9 1.62 -1.48 -9.71
C GLN A 9 0.27 -1.55 -10.41
N VAL A 10 -0.69 -2.21 -9.77
CA VAL A 10 -2.08 -2.30 -10.23
C VAL A 10 -2.98 -2.25 -8.99
N SER A 11 -3.93 -1.30 -8.97
CA SER A 11 -4.96 -1.16 -7.92
C SER A 11 -6.35 -1.58 -8.43
N PRO A 12 -6.84 -2.77 -8.08
CA PRO A 12 -8.20 -3.19 -8.41
C PRO A 12 -9.20 -2.45 -7.51
N SER A 13 -10.12 -1.69 -8.11
CA SER A 13 -11.04 -0.83 -7.33
C SER A 13 -11.89 -1.56 -6.30
N HIS A 14 -12.24 -2.82 -6.53
CA HIS A 14 -13.01 -3.64 -5.60
C HIS A 14 -12.18 -4.13 -4.39
N GLU A 15 -10.85 -4.19 -4.53
CA GLU A 15 -9.91 -4.47 -3.44
C GLU A 15 -9.61 -3.20 -2.64
N THR A 16 -9.47 -2.05 -3.31
CA THR A 16 -9.25 -0.75 -2.64
C THR A 16 -10.49 -0.27 -1.88
N SER A 17 -11.69 -0.44 -2.45
CA SER A 17 -12.94 -0.08 -1.79
C SER A 17 -14.12 -0.95 -2.26
N GLY A 18 -14.67 -1.77 -1.35
CA GLY A 18 -15.83 -2.63 -1.60
C GLY A 18 -17.19 -1.91 -1.69
N LEU A 19 -17.19 -0.57 -1.78
CA LEU A 19 -18.43 0.22 -1.83
C LEU A 19 -19.11 0.14 -3.20
N ILE A 20 -20.44 0.00 -3.23
CA ILE A 20 -21.24 0.01 -4.47
C ILE A 20 -21.07 1.33 -5.25
N LYS A 21 -20.83 2.46 -4.56
CA LYS A 21 -20.72 3.81 -5.11
C LYS A 21 -19.53 3.96 -6.07
N PHE A 22 -19.80 3.86 -7.38
CA PHE A 22 -18.77 3.82 -8.43
C PHE A 22 -17.81 5.02 -8.41
N ILE A 23 -18.33 6.25 -8.32
CA ILE A 23 -17.50 7.47 -8.34
C ILE A 23 -16.57 7.50 -7.13
N SER A 24 -17.12 7.42 -5.92
CA SER A 24 -16.31 7.44 -4.69
C SER A 24 -15.30 6.31 -4.64
N ARG A 25 -15.65 5.10 -5.12
CA ARG A 25 -14.72 3.98 -5.24
C ARG A 25 -13.60 4.29 -6.23
N GLY A 26 -13.93 4.88 -7.37
CA GLY A 26 -12.97 5.35 -8.36
C GLY A 26 -11.97 6.36 -7.77
N ASP A 27 -12.48 7.37 -7.07
CA ASP A 27 -11.64 8.40 -6.42
C ASP A 27 -10.62 7.78 -5.45
N THR A 28 -11.07 6.86 -4.58
CA THR A 28 -10.16 6.15 -3.67
C THR A 28 -9.15 5.27 -4.41
N THR A 29 -9.57 4.60 -5.49
CA THR A 29 -8.68 3.72 -6.28
C THR A 29 -7.59 4.49 -7.00
N VAL A 30 -7.89 5.69 -7.51
CA VAL A 30 -6.91 6.54 -8.18
C VAL A 30 -5.84 7.03 -7.19
N VAL A 31 -6.27 7.43 -5.98
CA VAL A 31 -5.34 7.83 -4.92
C VAL A 31 -4.45 6.65 -4.52
N ASP A 32 -5.03 5.46 -4.33
CA ASP A 32 -4.29 4.24 -3.99
C ASP A 32 -3.25 3.85 -5.05
N ALA A 33 -3.62 3.94 -6.34
CA ALA A 33 -2.70 3.67 -7.44
C ALA A 33 -1.52 4.66 -7.47
N TYR A 34 -1.77 5.92 -7.10
CA TYR A 34 -0.76 6.96 -7.09
C TYR A 34 0.21 6.85 -5.90
N LEU A 35 -0.30 6.56 -4.71
CA LEU A 35 0.47 6.61 -3.47
C LEU A 35 1.15 5.28 -3.13
N SER A 36 0.51 4.14 -3.37
CA SER A 36 1.07 2.81 -3.07
C SER A 36 2.53 2.59 -3.52
N PRO A 37 2.95 2.95 -4.76
CA PRO A 37 4.34 2.73 -5.18
C PRO A 37 5.32 3.71 -4.52
N ILE A 38 4.85 4.85 -4.01
CA ILE A 38 5.66 5.82 -3.28
C ILE A 38 5.82 5.35 -1.83
N LEU A 39 4.72 4.93 -1.21
CA LEU A 39 4.71 4.38 0.15
C LEU A 39 5.56 3.12 0.25
N GLY A 40 5.49 2.21 -0.73
CA GLY A 40 6.34 1.01 -0.76
C GLY A 40 7.83 1.36 -0.74
N ARG A 41 8.28 2.31 -1.57
CA ARG A 41 9.68 2.77 -1.57
C ARG A 41 10.10 3.38 -0.24
N TYR A 42 9.21 4.13 0.41
CA TYR A 42 9.48 4.70 1.73
C TYR A 42 9.60 3.62 2.80
N VAL A 43 8.70 2.64 2.79
CA VAL A 43 8.76 1.49 3.68
C VAL A 43 10.07 0.72 3.50
N ASP A 44 10.45 0.43 2.26
CA ASP A 44 11.69 -0.29 1.93
C ASP A 44 12.93 0.47 2.43
N GLN A 45 12.93 1.80 2.29
CA GLN A 45 14.02 2.64 2.79
C GLN A 45 14.14 2.55 4.32
N VAL A 46 13.03 2.74 5.04
CA VAL A 46 13.03 2.68 6.51
C VAL A 46 13.42 1.29 7.02
N ALA A 47 12.91 0.23 6.35
CA ALA A 47 13.27 -1.15 6.68
C ALA A 47 14.76 -1.43 6.50
N GLY A 48 15.36 -0.89 5.44
CA GLY A 48 16.81 -0.99 5.18
C GLY A 48 17.66 -0.22 6.20
N GLU A 49 17.24 1.00 6.57
CA GLU A 49 17.94 1.82 7.57
C GLU A 49 17.89 1.20 8.98
N LEU A 50 16.83 0.46 9.30
CA LEU A 50 16.66 -0.24 10.58
C LEU A 50 17.28 -1.64 10.61
N ASP A 51 17.91 -2.08 9.51
CA ASP A 51 18.50 -3.42 9.34
C ASP A 51 17.54 -4.56 9.74
N LEU A 52 16.26 -4.44 9.35
CA LEU A 52 15.23 -5.42 9.74
C LEU A 52 15.52 -6.84 9.24
N ALA A 53 16.35 -7.00 8.21
CA ALA A 53 16.76 -8.31 7.72
C ALA A 53 17.61 -9.09 8.74
N ASN A 54 18.29 -8.38 9.65
CA ASN A 54 19.18 -8.96 10.66
C ASN A 54 18.67 -8.74 12.10
N SER A 55 17.39 -8.38 12.26
CA SER A 55 16.77 -7.99 13.52
C SER A 55 15.42 -8.68 13.71
N ASP A 56 15.06 -8.99 14.96
CA ASP A 56 13.72 -9.50 15.34
C ASP A 56 12.68 -8.37 15.48
N ALA A 57 13.05 -7.13 15.16
CA ALA A 57 12.15 -5.98 15.25
C ALA A 57 11.04 -6.03 14.19
N ARG A 58 9.85 -5.53 14.56
CA ARG A 58 8.70 -5.40 13.66
C ARG A 58 8.44 -3.94 13.36
N LEU A 59 8.47 -3.58 12.07
CA LEU A 59 8.09 -2.26 11.62
C LEU A 59 6.59 -2.20 11.36
N MET A 60 5.91 -1.31 12.08
CA MET A 60 4.47 -1.10 12.01
C MET A 60 4.18 0.35 11.66
N PHE A 61 3.18 0.59 10.82
CA PHE A 61 2.72 1.93 10.44
C PHE A 61 1.30 2.18 10.96
N MET A 62 1.01 3.44 11.28
CA MET A 62 -0.31 3.87 11.72
C MET A 62 -1.23 4.14 10.53
N MET A 63 -2.47 3.71 10.64
CA MET A 63 -3.52 3.95 9.64
C MET A 63 -4.42 5.13 10.04
N SER A 64 -5.14 5.71 9.08
CA SER A 64 -6.13 6.78 9.33
C SER A 64 -7.28 6.36 10.25
N SER A 65 -7.54 5.05 10.38
CA SER A 65 -8.47 4.47 11.35
C SER A 65 -7.95 4.47 12.79
N GLY A 66 -6.67 4.81 13.01
CA GLY A 66 -5.99 4.76 14.31
C GLY A 66 -5.38 3.39 14.65
N GLY A 67 -5.51 2.38 13.78
CA GLY A 67 -4.88 1.07 13.96
C GLY A 67 -3.43 1.01 13.47
N LEU A 68 -2.73 -0.08 13.83
CA LEU A 68 -1.41 -0.41 13.32
C LEU A 68 -1.49 -1.50 12.24
N THR A 69 -0.67 -1.39 11.20
CA THR A 69 -0.50 -2.41 10.17
C THR A 69 0.97 -2.73 9.95
N ASP A 70 1.26 -3.94 9.50
CA ASP A 70 2.60 -4.35 9.11
C ASP A 70 3.10 -3.53 7.92
N ALA A 71 4.41 -3.24 7.91
CA ALA A 71 5.09 -2.53 6.83
C ALA A 71 4.77 -3.06 5.43
N GLY A 72 4.76 -4.37 5.22
CA GLY A 72 4.48 -4.98 3.91
C GLY A 72 3.00 -4.92 3.50
N LEU A 73 2.11 -4.61 4.44
CA LEU A 73 0.68 -4.42 4.21
C LEU A 73 0.29 -2.93 4.15
N PHE A 74 1.23 -2.02 4.38
CA PHE A 74 0.98 -0.59 4.34
C PHE A 74 0.77 -0.11 2.91
N LYS A 75 -0.43 0.37 2.62
CA LYS A 75 -0.88 0.85 1.32
C LYS A 75 -1.80 2.06 1.52
N GLY A 76 -1.98 2.83 0.47
CA GLY A 76 -2.79 4.04 0.46
C GLY A 76 -2.71 4.72 -0.88
#